data_AF-F8D3F0-F1
#
_entry.id   AF-F8D3F0-F1
#
_cell.length_a   1.000
_cell.length_b   1.000
_cell.length_c   1.000
_cell.angle_alpha   90.00
_cell.angle_beta   90.00
_cell.angle_gamma   90.00
#
_symmetry.space_group_name_H-M   'P 1'
#
loop_
_entity.id
_entity.type
_entity.pdbx_description
1 polymer ?
#
loop_
_entity_poly.entity_id
_entity_poly.type
_entity_poly.pdbx_seq_one_letter_code
_entity_poly.pdbx_strand_id
1 'polypeptide(L)'
;MAGTPDVNKVETEDDYIHVRFRDPDRYDEIRTPDWADDPAESVSAGSEVRTGKVEGGDDWEVTSVLIEKHVGEDKAEEQAEEIVEKIES
;
A
#
# COMPACT_ATOMS: atom_id res chain seq x y z
N MET A 1 5.35 17.84 -7.82
CA MET A 1 4.16 17.09 -7.41
C MET A 1 4.53 15.64 -7.67
N ALA A 2 5.01 14.94 -6.64
CA ALA A 2 5.17 13.49 -6.76
C ALA A 2 3.75 12.95 -6.77
N GLY A 3 3.27 12.53 -7.94
CA GLY A 3 1.95 11.91 -8.04
C GLY A 3 1.97 10.60 -7.27
N THR A 4 0.84 10.27 -6.65
CA THR A 4 0.56 8.94 -6.10
C THR A 4 1.00 7.89 -7.12
N PRO A 5 1.80 6.89 -6.73
CA PRO A 5 2.22 5.85 -7.65
C PRO A 5 1.00 5.16 -8.24
N ASP A 6 1.04 4.89 -9.55
CA ASP A 6 -0.01 4.11 -10.19
C ASP A 6 0.00 2.66 -9.68
N VAL A 7 -1.18 2.04 -9.65
CA VAL A 7 -1.30 0.61 -9.33
C VAL A 7 -0.60 -0.21 -10.41
N ASN A 8 0.44 -0.93 -9.99
CA ASN A 8 1.21 -1.80 -10.86
C ASN A 8 0.51 -3.13 -11.11
N LYS A 9 -0.06 -3.71 -10.04
CA LYS A 9 -0.68 -5.03 -10.08
C LYS A 9 -1.68 -5.21 -8.95
N VAL A 10 -2.85 -5.76 -9.26
CA VAL A 10 -3.84 -6.19 -8.27
C VAL A 10 -3.92 -7.71 -8.32
N GLU A 11 -3.69 -8.36 -7.17
CA GLU A 11 -3.77 -9.81 -7.05
C GLU A 11 -4.57 -10.19 -5.81
N THR A 12 -5.60 -11.00 -5.98
CA THR A 12 -6.33 -11.56 -4.84
C THR A 12 -5.61 -12.81 -4.34
N GLU A 13 -5.08 -12.76 -3.12
CA GLU A 13 -4.33 -13.84 -2.49
C GLU A 13 -4.83 -14.11 -1.06
N ASP A 14 -5.07 -15.39 -0.73
CA ASP A 14 -5.66 -15.82 0.55
C ASP A 14 -6.99 -15.12 0.91
N ASP A 15 -6.96 -14.24 1.91
CA ASP A 15 -8.09 -13.46 2.42
C ASP A 15 -7.99 -11.97 2.07
N TYR A 16 -6.97 -11.58 1.31
CA TYR A 16 -6.67 -10.18 0.98
C TYR A 16 -6.47 -9.96 -0.52
N ILE A 17 -6.70 -8.74 -0.96
CA ILE A 17 -6.37 -8.21 -2.28
C ILE A 17 -5.09 -7.41 -2.12
N HIS A 18 -4.03 -7.90 -2.74
CA HIS A 18 -2.71 -7.30 -2.76
C HIS A 18 -2.64 -6.31 -3.92
N VAL A 19 -2.72 -5.02 -3.59
CA VAL A 19 -2.53 -3.93 -4.55
C VAL A 19 -1.08 -3.49 -4.48
N ARG A 20 -0.30 -3.83 -5.49
CA ARG A 20 1.12 -3.47 -5.60
C ARG A 20 1.26 -2.16 -6.36
N PHE A 21 2.00 -1.22 -5.78
CA PHE A 21 2.32 0.09 -6.38
C PHE A 21 3.76 0.13 -6.89
N ARG A 22 4.69 -0.43 -6.10
CA ARG A 22 6.13 -0.38 -6.40
C ARG A 22 6.73 -1.77 -6.17
N ASP A 23 7.76 -2.10 -6.94
CA ASP A 23 8.43 -3.39 -6.80
C ASP A 23 9.17 -3.49 -5.46
N PRO A 24 8.98 -4.57 -4.69
CA PRO A 24 9.67 -4.78 -3.42
C PRO A 24 11.20 -4.90 -3.60
N ASP A 25 11.67 -5.34 -4.77
CA ASP A 25 13.08 -5.58 -5.07
C ASP A 25 13.96 -4.32 -5.11
N ARG A 26 13.37 -3.11 -5.11
CA ARG A 26 14.12 -1.83 -5.05
C ARG A 26 14.42 -1.36 -3.63
N TYR A 27 13.95 -2.10 -2.62
CA TYR A 27 14.02 -1.70 -1.22
C TYR A 27 14.96 -2.64 -0.45
N ASP A 28 15.81 -2.05 0.40
CA ASP A 28 16.68 -2.82 1.30
C ASP A 28 15.88 -3.52 2.40
N GLU A 29 14.80 -2.88 2.85
CA GLU A 29 13.99 -3.36 3.98
C GLU A 29 12.51 -3.11 3.72
N ILE A 30 11.66 -4.13 3.94
CA ILE A 30 10.20 -4.02 3.79
C ILE A 30 9.55 -4.35 5.13
N ARG A 31 8.65 -3.47 5.59
CA ARG A 31 7.91 -3.62 6.85
C ARG A 31 6.49 -3.07 6.73
N THR A 32 5.63 -3.43 7.67
CA THR A 32 4.29 -2.85 7.84
C THR A 32 4.36 -1.89 9.03
N PRO A 33 4.53 -0.58 8.81
CA PRO A 33 4.68 0.35 9.93
C PRO A 33 3.32 0.79 10.47
N ASP A 34 3.23 0.96 11.78
CA ASP A 34 2.00 1.36 12.47
C ASP A 34 1.50 2.76 12.06
N TRP A 35 2.40 3.64 11.59
CA TRP A 35 2.01 4.97 11.12
C TRP A 35 1.17 4.92 9.83
N ALA A 36 1.31 3.86 9.04
CA ALA A 36 0.54 3.65 7.82
C ALA A 36 -0.78 2.91 8.09
N ASP A 37 -0.93 2.33 9.28
CA ASP A 37 -2.11 1.59 9.72
C ASP A 37 -3.30 2.53 9.94
N ASP A 38 -3.09 3.66 10.62
CA ASP A 38 -4.13 4.66 10.92
C ASP A 38 -4.81 5.24 9.66
N PRO A 39 -4.08 5.74 8.63
CA PRO A 39 -4.70 6.20 7.40
C PRO A 39 -5.34 5.05 6.59
N ALA A 40 -4.78 3.84 6.69
CA ALA A 40 -5.32 2.66 6.01
C ALA A 40 -6.66 2.24 6.61
N GLU A 41 -6.74 2.08 7.92
CA GLU A 41 -7.97 1.76 8.65
C GLU A 41 -9.04 2.82 8.43
N SER A 42 -8.65 4.10 8.32
CA SER A 42 -9.58 5.20 8.02
C SER A 42 -10.28 5.07 6.66
N VAL A 43 -9.65 4.42 5.67
CA VAL A 43 -10.22 4.21 4.33
C VAL A 43 -10.88 2.84 4.23
N SER A 44 -10.22 1.82 4.77
CA SER A 44 -10.64 0.43 4.74
C SER A 44 -10.28 -0.26 6.06
N ALA A 45 -11.29 -0.56 6.86
CA ALA A 45 -11.09 -1.29 8.11
C ALA A 45 -10.49 -2.67 7.81
N GLY A 46 -9.42 -3.05 8.51
CA GLY A 46 -8.71 -4.32 8.29
C GLY A 46 -7.73 -4.31 7.12
N SER A 47 -7.39 -3.13 6.57
CA SER A 47 -6.34 -3.01 5.57
C SER A 47 -4.94 -2.87 6.20
N GLU A 48 -3.93 -3.41 5.51
CA GLU A 48 -2.53 -3.35 5.94
C GLU A 48 -1.65 -2.75 4.84
N VAL A 49 -0.74 -1.85 5.21
CA VAL A 49 0.16 -1.20 4.25
C VAL A 49 1.58 -1.70 4.43
N ARG A 50 2.15 -2.26 3.35
CA ARG A 50 3.57 -2.61 3.31
C ARG A 50 4.37 -1.47 2.72
N THR A 51 5.32 -0.97 3.49
CA THR A 51 6.26 0.07 3.06
C THR A 51 7.67 -0.49 2.95
N GLY A 52 8.45 0.11 2.05
CA GLY A 52 9.82 -0.25 1.75
C GLY A 52 10.74 0.92 2.03
N LYS A 53 11.86 0.66 2.70
CA LYS A 53 12.91 1.64 2.96
C LYS A 53 13.81 1.76 1.73
N VAL A 54 13.93 2.98 1.21
CA VAL A 54 14.74 3.28 0.01
C VAL A 54 16.22 3.04 0.29
N GLU A 55 16.90 2.36 -0.63
CA GLU A 55 18.35 2.13 -0.53
C GLU A 55 19.11 3.47 -0.47
N GLY A 56 19.89 3.68 0.59
CA GLY A 56 20.68 4.90 0.80
C GLY A 56 19.91 6.13 1.31
N GLY A 57 18.65 5.97 1.69
CA GLY A 57 17.82 7.00 2.33
C GLY A 57 17.23 6.54 3.67
N ASP A 58 16.58 7.47 4.38
CA ASP A 58 15.73 7.16 5.54
C ASP A 58 14.24 7.24 5.20
N ASP A 59 13.92 7.49 3.93
CA ASP A 59 12.57 7.58 3.40
C ASP A 59 11.95 6.18 3.23
N TRP A 60 10.67 6.10 3.60
CA TRP A 60 9.83 4.92 3.46
C TRP A 60 8.76 5.20 2.41
N GLU A 61 8.61 4.29 1.47
CA GLU A 61 7.66 4.40 0.37
C GLU A 61 6.65 3.26 0.44
N VAL A 62 5.39 3.52 0.07
CA VAL A 62 4.41 2.43 -0.04
C VAL A 62 4.80 1.49 -1.18
N THR A 63 4.90 0.20 -0.87
CA THR A 63 5.17 -0.87 -1.85
C THR A 63 3.88 -1.53 -2.32
N SER A 64 3.03 -1.87 -1.36
CA SER A 64 1.79 -2.61 -1.58
C SER A 64 0.82 -2.38 -0.42
N VAL A 65 -0.47 -2.41 -0.74
CA VAL A 65 -1.57 -2.31 0.21
C VAL A 65 -2.37 -3.61 0.15
N LEU A 66 -2.68 -4.17 1.31
CA LEU A 66 -3.52 -5.33 1.47
C LEU A 66 -4.90 -4.85 1.90
N ILE A 67 -5.91 -5.11 1.08
CA ILE A 67 -7.31 -4.81 1.37
C ILE A 67 -8.02 -6.14 1.59
N GLU A 68 -8.98 -6.24 2.50
CA GLU A 68 -9.72 -7.49 2.64
C GLU A 68 -10.45 -7.88 1.33
N LYS A 69 -10.41 -9.16 0.95
CA LYS A 69 -11.03 -9.63 -0.31
C LYS A 69 -12.54 -9.41 -0.37
N HIS A 70 -13.18 -9.22 0.78
CA HIS A 70 -14.63 -9.00 0.86
C HIS A 70 -15.04 -7.65 0.22
N VAL A 71 -14.10 -6.71 0.09
CA VAL A 71 -14.32 -5.39 -0.48
C VAL A 71 -14.41 -5.42 -2.02
N GLY A 72 -13.72 -6.38 -2.64
CA GLY A 72 -13.66 -6.56 -4.10
C GLY A 72 -12.52 -5.80 -4.78
N GLU A 73 -12.03 -6.32 -5.92
CA GLU A 73 -10.82 -5.85 -6.60
C GLU A 73 -10.92 -4.39 -7.07
N ASP A 74 -12.03 -4.00 -7.71
CA ASP A 74 -12.24 -2.63 -8.19
C ASP A 74 -12.16 -1.62 -7.05
N LYS A 75 -12.74 -1.96 -5.89
CA LYS A 75 -12.79 -1.07 -4.74
C LYS A 75 -11.50 -1.11 -3.93
N ALA A 76 -10.82 -2.25 -3.90
CA ALA A 76 -9.50 -2.37 -3.31
C ALA A 76 -8.48 -1.48 -4.03
N GLU A 77 -8.53 -1.42 -5.37
CA GLU A 77 -7.69 -0.53 -6.16
C GLU A 77 -7.91 0.95 -5.77
N GLU A 78 -9.18 1.38 -5.76
CA GLU A 78 -9.57 2.76 -5.45
C GLU A 78 -9.19 3.15 -4.00
N GLN A 79 -9.46 2.27 -3.03
CA GLN A 79 -9.09 2.49 -1.63
C GLN A 79 -7.58 2.51 -1.43
N ALA A 80 -6.86 1.60 -2.08
CA ALA A 80 -5.42 1.55 -1.97
C ALA A 80 -4.78 2.84 -2.51
N GLU A 81 -5.26 3.37 -3.64
CA GLU A 81 -4.79 4.65 -4.19
C GLU A 81 -5.05 5.81 -3.20
N GLU A 82 -6.23 5.86 -2.59
CA GLU A 82 -6.57 6.89 -1.58
C GLU A 82 -5.68 6.78 -0.33
N ILE A 83 -5.35 5.56 0.10
CA ILE A 83 -4.44 5.32 1.23
C ILE A 83 -3.04 5.84 0.92
N VAL A 84 -2.50 5.50 -0.27
CA VAL A 84 -1.17 5.99 -0.66
C VAL A 84 -1.16 7.50 -0.78
N GLU A 85 -2.20 8.10 -1.36
CA GLU A 85 -2.33 9.56 -1.45
C GLU A 85 -2.33 10.20 -0.04
N LYS A 86 -3.08 9.64 0.91
CA LYS A 86 -3.10 10.14 2.31
C LYS A 86 -1.74 10.03 2.99
N ILE A 87 -1.00 8.96 2.71
CA ILE A 87 0.31 8.69 3.28
C ILE A 87 1.38 9.64 2.71
N GLU A 88 1.33 9.91 1.40
CA GLU A 88 2.32 10.74 0.70
C GLU A 88 1.93 12.23 0.63
N SER A 89 0.84 12.65 1.30
CA SER A 89 0.32 14.04 1.37
C SER A 89 0.92 14.89 2.50
#